data_AF-A0A966BI36-F1
#
_entry.id   AF-A0A966BI36-F1
#
_cell.length_a   1.000
_cell.length_b   1.000
_cell.length_c   1.000
_cell.angle_alpha   90.00
_cell.angle_beta   90.00
_cell.angle_gamma   90.00
#
_symmetry.space_group_name_H-M   'P 1'
#
loop_
_entity.id
_entity.type
_entity.pdbx_description
1 polymer ?
#
loop_
_entity_poly.entity_id
_entity_poly.type
_entity_poly.pdbx_seq_one_letter_code
_entity_poly.pdbx_strand_id
1 'polypeptide(L)'
;MSLVKKIAYNTLTQIAGKIASTILGLFSLALITRYLGPQGFGEYTTVLTFLGFFAVFADFGLTLVTVQLISDKRRDEGKVLNNLFAFRLLSVLIFLGAAPLIAVFLPYSTATKTGLIIAMAAFVFPALNQIIVGLFQKRLCMEKNAIAETVGKLILLA
;
A
#
# COMPACT_ATOMS: atom_id res chain seq x y z
N MET A 1 -2.56 -2.49 33.05
CA MET A 1 -1.42 -1.68 32.55
C MET A 1 -1.85 -0.23 32.46
N SER A 2 -1.03 0.73 32.91
CA SER A 2 -1.34 2.15 32.71
C SER A 2 -1.33 2.50 31.22
N LEU A 3 -2.15 3.47 30.82
CA LEU A 3 -2.24 3.95 29.44
C LEU A 3 -0.87 4.34 28.87
N VAL A 4 -0.01 4.94 29.70
CA VAL A 4 1.36 5.33 29.33
C VAL A 4 2.22 4.12 28.96
N LYS A 5 2.15 3.03 29.74
CA LYS A 5 2.93 1.80 29.47
C LYS A 5 2.45 1.09 28.21
N LYS A 6 1.14 1.14 27.93
CA LYS A 6 0.54 0.57 26.71
C LYS A 6 0.91 1.39 25.47
N ILE A 7 0.89 2.72 25.56
CA ILE A 7 1.31 3.62 24.48
C ILE A 7 2.80 3.44 24.19
N ALA A 8 3.65 3.43 25.24
CA ALA A 8 5.09 3.25 25.08
C ALA A 8 5.43 1.92 24.39
N TYR A 9 4.82 0.81 24.81
CA TYR A 9 5.02 -0.50 24.18
C TYR A 9 4.60 -0.51 22.72
N ASN A 10 3.40 0.03 22.40
CA ASN A 10 2.88 0.04 21.03
C ASN A 10 3.72 0.92 20.09
N THR A 11 4.27 2.02 20.60
CA THR A 11 5.18 2.90 19.85
C THR A 11 6.54 2.23 19.64
N LEU A 12 7.13 1.60 20.66
CA LEU A 12 8.39 0.87 20.55
C LEU A 12 8.29 -0.29 19.55
N THR A 13 7.23 -1.08 19.62
CA THR A 13 6.97 -2.18 18.68
C THR A 13 6.79 -1.66 17.25
N GLN A 14 6.09 -0.53 17.05
CA GLN A 14 5.98 0.11 15.74
C GLN A 14 7.32 0.60 15.19
N ILE A 15 8.14 1.26 16.02
CA ILE A 15 9.46 1.74 15.61
C ILE A 15 10.34 0.57 15.20
N ALA A 16 10.42 -0.47 16.03
CA ALA A 16 11.21 -1.67 15.74
C ALA A 16 10.74 -2.36 14.45
N GLY A 17 9.41 -2.53 14.29
CA GLY A 17 8.83 -3.11 13.08
C GLY A 17 9.14 -2.29 11.83
N LYS A 18 9.09 -0.96 11.92
CA LYS A 18 9.38 -0.05 10.80
C LYS A 18 10.86 -0.06 10.41
N ILE A 19 11.76 -0.15 11.40
CA ILE A 19 13.21 -0.29 11.16
C ILE A 19 13.49 -1.61 10.43
N ALA A 20 13.00 -2.74 10.96
CA ALA A 20 13.17 -4.04 10.32
C ALA A 20 12.61 -4.06 8.89
N SER A 21 11.40 -3.53 8.73
CA SER A 21 10.74 -3.35 7.44
C SER A 21 11.54 -2.52 6.44
N THR A 22 12.23 -1.48 6.91
CA THR A 22 13.04 -0.60 6.06
C THR A 22 14.31 -1.30 5.62
N ILE A 23 14.99 -2.02 6.54
CA ILE A 23 16.20 -2.78 6.22
C ILE A 23 15.89 -3.88 5.19
N LEU A 24 14.81 -4.64 5.39
CA LEU A 24 14.38 -5.66 4.43
C LEU A 24 14.00 -5.06 3.08
N GLY A 25 13.34 -3.89 3.07
CA GLY A 25 13.03 -3.16 1.85
C GLY A 25 14.29 -2.72 1.09
N LEU A 26 15.30 -2.22 1.82
CA LEU A 26 16.58 -1.81 1.23
C LEU A 26 17.32 -3.00 0.63
N PHE A 27 17.31 -4.15 1.33
CA PHE A 27 17.95 -5.37 0.85
C PHE A 27 17.27 -5.93 -0.40
N SER A 28 15.93 -5.94 -0.41
CA SER A 28 15.13 -6.30 -1.59
C SER A 28 15.45 -5.40 -2.79
N LEU A 29 15.52 -4.08 -2.56
CA LEU A 29 15.91 -3.12 -3.62
C LEU A 29 17.31 -3.42 -4.15
N ALA A 30 18.29 -3.69 -3.29
CA ALA A 30 19.66 -4.02 -3.70
C ALA A 30 19.72 -5.30 -4.54
N LEU A 31 18.93 -6.32 -4.19
CA LEU A 31 18.82 -7.55 -4.97
C LEU A 31 18.20 -7.28 -6.34
N ILE A 32 17.06 -6.59 -6.39
CA ILE A 32 16.37 -6.25 -7.65
C ILE A 32 17.31 -5.49 -8.59
N THR A 33 17.99 -4.45 -8.09
CA THR A 33 18.93 -3.67 -8.90
C THR A 33 20.10 -4.52 -9.42
N ARG A 34 20.59 -5.46 -8.62
CA ARG A 34 21.71 -6.34 -9.01
C ARG A 34 21.28 -7.44 -10.00
N TYR A 35 20.06 -7.97 -9.87
CA TYR A 35 19.52 -9.00 -10.77
C TYR A 35 19.06 -8.44 -12.12
N LEU A 36 18.38 -7.29 -12.13
CA LEU A 36 17.81 -6.71 -13.36
C LEU A 36 18.81 -5.86 -14.15
N GLY A 37 19.88 -5.39 -13.51
CA GLY A 37 20.84 -4.47 -14.14
C GLY A 37 20.22 -3.10 -14.47
N PRO A 38 20.98 -2.20 -15.15
CA PRO A 38 20.56 -0.81 -15.37
C PRO A 38 19.29 -0.67 -16.24
N GLN A 39 19.17 -1.49 -17.29
CA GLN A 39 18.04 -1.43 -18.20
C GLN A 39 16.76 -1.98 -17.55
N GLY A 40 16.82 -3.17 -16.93
CA GLY A 40 15.65 -3.76 -16.27
C GLY A 40 15.19 -2.96 -15.04
N PHE A 41 16.12 -2.34 -14.30
CA PHE A 41 15.76 -1.43 -13.20
C PHE A 41 15.06 -0.15 -13.69
N GLY A 42 15.43 0.36 -14.86
CA GLY A 42 14.77 1.50 -15.51
C GLY A 42 13.33 1.19 -15.90
N GLU A 43 13.09 0.02 -16.49
CA GLU A 43 11.74 -0.47 -16.82
C GLU A 43 10.90 -0.66 -15.54
N TYR A 44 11.46 -1.32 -14.51
CA TYR A 44 10.81 -1.52 -13.22
C TYR A 44 10.43 -0.19 -12.54
N THR A 45 11.36 0.77 -12.49
CA THR A 45 11.12 2.09 -11.90
C THR A 45 10.05 2.87 -12.67
N THR A 46 10.03 2.74 -14.01
CA THR A 46 9.00 3.37 -14.85
C THR A 46 7.63 2.82 -14.52
N VAL A 47 7.51 1.49 -14.40
CA VAL A 47 6.26 0.82 -14.01
C VAL A 47 5.80 1.32 -12.63
N LEU A 48 6.68 1.32 -11.63
CA LEU A 48 6.35 1.79 -10.28
C LEU A 48 5.93 3.25 -10.25
N THR A 49 6.63 4.12 -10.98
CA THR A 49 6.34 5.56 -11.01
C THR A 49 5.00 5.82 -11.68
N PHE A 50 4.74 5.16 -12.81
CA PHE A 50 3.45 5.24 -13.50
C PHE A 50 2.33 4.80 -12.56
N LEU A 51 2.48 3.63 -11.93
CA LEU A 51 1.52 3.10 -10.98
C LEU A 51 1.31 4.04 -9.78
N GLY A 52 2.39 4.66 -9.28
CA GLY A 52 2.38 5.62 -8.19
C GLY A 52 1.52 6.85 -8.48
N PHE A 53 1.57 7.39 -9.72
CA PHE A 53 0.67 8.48 -10.12
C PHE A 53 -0.80 8.05 -10.02
N PHE A 54 -1.16 6.92 -10.62
CA PHE A 54 -2.54 6.40 -10.55
C PHE A 54 -2.96 6.06 -9.13
N ALA A 55 -2.05 5.56 -8.30
CA ALA A 55 -2.30 5.27 -6.90
C ALA A 55 -2.69 6.52 -6.11
N VAL A 56 -2.00 7.63 -6.32
CA VAL A 56 -2.33 8.91 -5.66
C VAL A 56 -3.72 9.39 -6.06
N PHE A 57 -4.05 9.31 -7.35
CA PHE A 57 -5.40 9.65 -7.82
C PHE A 57 -6.47 8.68 -7.29
N ALA A 58 -6.18 7.38 -7.22
CA ALA A 58 -7.08 6.39 -6.66
C ALA A 58 -7.26 6.56 -5.14
N ASP A 59 -6.24 7.06 -4.43
CA ASP A 59 -6.34 7.32 -3.00
C ASP A 59 -7.27 8.50 -2.72
N PHE A 60 -7.19 9.56 -3.53
CA PHE A 60 -8.01 10.77 -3.43
C PHE A 60 -8.07 11.36 -2.00
N GLY A 61 -7.07 11.09 -1.17
CA GLY A 61 -7.03 11.48 0.24
C GLY A 61 -8.05 10.76 1.13
N LEU A 62 -8.67 9.67 0.66
CA LEU A 62 -9.65 8.87 1.40
C LEU A 62 -9.10 8.43 2.75
N THR A 63 -7.80 8.19 2.86
CA THR A 63 -7.15 7.83 4.13
C THR A 63 -7.34 8.90 5.21
N LEU A 64 -7.19 10.19 4.88
CA LEU A 64 -7.41 11.32 5.79
C LEU A 64 -8.89 11.47 6.16
N VAL A 65 -9.77 11.42 5.15
CA VAL A 65 -11.23 11.52 5.32
C VAL A 65 -11.75 10.39 6.20
N THR A 66 -11.21 9.19 6.02
CA THR A 66 -11.52 8.00 6.82
C THR A 66 -11.24 8.27 8.29
N VAL A 67 -10.02 8.70 8.63
CA VAL A 67 -9.64 9.00 10.03
C VAL A 67 -10.50 10.10 10.65
N GLN A 68 -10.86 11.13 9.88
CA GLN A 68 -11.68 12.23 10.35
C GLN A 68 -13.12 11.79 10.65
N LEU A 69 -13.75 11.05 9.73
CA LEU A 69 -15.12 10.53 9.89
C LEU A 69 -15.22 9.48 11.00
N ILE A 70 -14.16 8.70 11.18
CA ILE A 70 -14.05 7.66 12.21
C ILE A 70 -13.93 8.24 13.62
N SER A 71 -13.35 9.43 13.73
CA SER A 71 -13.17 10.14 15.01
C SER A 71 -14.47 10.76 15.52
N ASP A 72 -15.48 10.91 14.65
CA ASP A 72 -16.78 11.43 15.01
C ASP A 72 -17.68 10.33 15.61
N LYS A 73 -17.84 10.36 16.95
CA LYS A 73 -18.67 9.42 17.72
C LYS A 73 -20.17 9.49 17.38
N ARG A 74 -20.63 10.47 16.61
CA ARG A 74 -22.05 10.63 16.24
C ARG A 74 -22.45 9.83 15.00
N ARG A 75 -21.49 9.25 14.26
CA ARG A 75 -21.78 8.47 13.04
C ARG A 75 -21.64 6.97 13.29
N ASP A 76 -22.52 6.22 12.63
CA ASP A 76 -22.51 4.76 12.62
C ASP A 76 -21.25 4.25 11.90
N GLU A 77 -20.29 3.76 12.69
CA GLU A 77 -18.96 3.37 12.21
C GLU A 77 -19.02 2.35 11.07
N GLY A 78 -19.96 1.39 11.15
CA GLY A 78 -20.08 0.33 10.15
C GLY A 78 -20.49 0.86 8.79
N LYS A 79 -21.44 1.80 8.74
CA LYS A 79 -21.89 2.42 7.50
C LYS A 79 -20.83 3.33 6.87
N VAL A 80 -20.12 4.10 7.69
CA VAL A 80 -19.01 4.95 7.23
C VAL A 80 -17.90 4.09 6.64
N LEU A 81 -17.51 3.02 7.32
CA LEU A 81 -16.49 2.11 6.83
C LEU A 81 -16.91 1.46 5.51
N ASN A 82 -18.13 0.91 5.45
CA ASN A 82 -18.60 0.23 4.25
C ASN A 82 -18.67 1.17 3.05
N ASN A 83 -19.12 2.41 3.26
CA ASN A 83 -19.16 3.41 2.19
C ASN A 83 -17.75 3.81 1.73
N LEU A 84 -16.80 3.95 2.65
CA LEU A 84 -15.39 4.23 2.32
C LEU A 84 -14.72 3.06 1.60
N PHE A 85 -15.00 1.82 2.03
CA PHE A 85 -14.54 0.61 1.34
C PHE A 85 -15.09 0.54 -0.08
N ALA A 86 -16.40 0.75 -0.25
CA ALA A 86 -17.04 0.78 -1.56
C ALA A 86 -16.46 1.88 -2.45
N PHE A 87 -16.28 3.08 -1.91
CA PHE A 87 -15.70 4.20 -2.64
C PHE A 87 -14.24 3.93 -3.05
N ARG A 88 -13.42 3.41 -2.14
CA ARG A 88 -12.03 3.02 -2.43
C ARG A 88 -11.97 1.95 -3.52
N LEU A 89 -12.80 0.92 -3.42
CA LEU A 89 -12.86 -0.15 -4.42
C LEU A 89 -13.27 0.39 -5.78
N LEU A 90 -14.25 1.30 -5.83
CA LEU A 90 -14.68 1.96 -7.06
C LEU A 90 -13.56 2.82 -7.65
N SER A 91 -12.89 3.64 -6.83
CA SER A 91 -11.76 4.48 -7.25
C SER A 91 -10.63 3.63 -7.82
N VAL A 92 -10.21 2.58 -7.12
CA VAL A 92 -9.17 1.67 -7.59
C VAL A 92 -9.60 1.02 -8.91
N LEU A 93 -10.84 0.53 -9.01
CA LEU A 93 -11.32 -0.10 -10.24
C LEU A 93 -11.32 0.86 -11.44
N ILE A 94 -11.74 2.11 -11.24
CA ILE A 94 -11.78 3.13 -12.30
C ILE A 94 -10.36 3.53 -12.71
N PHE A 95 -9.51 3.93 -11.77
CA PHE A 95 -8.17 4.42 -12.08
C PHE A 95 -7.25 3.31 -12.59
N LEU A 96 -7.34 2.12 -12.00
CA LEU A 96 -6.56 0.97 -12.43
C LEU A 96 -7.07 0.37 -13.74
N GLY A 97 -8.38 0.48 -14.05
CA GLY A 97 -8.95 0.12 -15.34
C GLY A 97 -8.59 1.09 -16.46
N ALA A 98 -8.46 2.39 -16.16
CA ALA A 98 -8.04 3.42 -17.11
C ALA A 98 -6.54 3.40 -17.41
N ALA A 99 -5.72 2.96 -16.46
CA ALA A 99 -4.27 2.96 -16.59
C ALA A 99 -3.70 2.09 -17.73
N PRO A 100 -4.17 0.86 -18.01
CA PRO A 100 -3.69 0.06 -19.15
C PRO A 100 -4.12 0.64 -20.51
N LEU A 101 -5.28 1.32 -20.58
CA LEU A 101 -5.71 2.04 -21.78
C LEU A 101 -4.70 3.13 -22.14
N ILE A 102 -4.23 3.88 -21.14
CA ILE A 102 -3.22 4.93 -21.32
C ILE A 102 -1.85 4.33 -21.66
N ALA A 103 -1.50 3.20 -21.04
CA ALA A 103 -0.23 2.51 -21.28
C ALA A 103 -0.07 1.93 -22.69
N VAL A 104 -1.16 1.50 -23.33
CA VAL A 104 -1.14 1.01 -24.72
C VAL A 104 -0.71 2.11 -25.69
N PHE A 105 -1.12 3.36 -25.43
CA PHE A 105 -0.76 4.54 -26.23
C PHE A 105 0.68 5.02 -26.03
N LEU A 106 1.37 4.58 -24.98
CA LEU A 106 2.75 4.97 -24.71
C LEU A 106 3.75 4.05 -25.48
N PRO A 107 4.83 4.62 -26.06
CA PRO A 107 5.83 3.88 -26.83
C PRO A 107 6.83 3.15 -25.91
N TYR A 108 6.33 2.30 -25.01
CA TYR A 108 7.15 1.49 -24.11
C TYR A 108 7.47 0.11 -24.70
N SER A 109 8.59 -0.49 -24.25
CA SER A 109 8.99 -1.85 -24.61
C SER A 109 7.91 -2.87 -24.23
N THR A 110 7.83 -3.98 -24.95
CA THR A 110 6.88 -5.07 -24.64
C THR A 110 7.06 -5.56 -23.20
N ALA A 111 8.30 -5.65 -22.71
CA ALA A 111 8.61 -6.03 -21.33
C ALA A 111 8.00 -5.06 -20.31
N THR A 112 8.13 -3.74 -20.53
CA THR A 112 7.54 -2.71 -19.67
C THR A 112 6.01 -2.78 -19.68
N LYS A 113 5.39 -3.01 -20.85
CA LYS A 113 3.92 -3.14 -20.96
C LYS A 113 3.38 -4.34 -20.18
N THR A 114 4.03 -5.50 -20.27
CA THR A 114 3.63 -6.69 -19.52
C THR A 114 3.84 -6.49 -18.01
N GLY A 115 4.99 -5.92 -17.62
CA GLY A 115 5.28 -5.59 -16.22
C GLY A 115 4.26 -4.62 -15.63
N LEU A 116 3.80 -3.67 -16.43
CA LEU A 116 2.77 -2.73 -16.03
C LEU A 116 1.42 -3.40 -15.75
N ILE A 117 0.96 -4.28 -16.64
CA ILE A 117 -0.31 -5.00 -16.46
C ILE A 117 -0.26 -5.88 -15.20
N ILE A 118 0.86 -6.57 -14.98
CA ILE A 118 1.06 -7.43 -13.80
C ILE A 118 1.09 -6.58 -12.52
N ALA A 119 1.87 -5.50 -12.50
CA ALA A 119 1.96 -4.60 -11.36
C ALA A 119 0.62 -3.94 -11.03
N MET A 120 -0.18 -3.60 -12.05
CA MET A 120 -1.53 -3.08 -11.88
C MET A 120 -2.45 -4.10 -11.23
N ALA A 121 -2.53 -5.33 -11.76
CA ALA A 121 -3.33 -6.39 -11.15
C ALA A 121 -2.92 -6.64 -9.69
N ALA A 122 -1.61 -6.62 -9.42
CA ALA A 122 -1.09 -6.75 -8.07
C ALA A 122 -1.45 -5.55 -7.17
N PHE A 123 -1.61 -4.33 -7.70
CA PHE A 123 -1.87 -3.12 -6.93
C PHE A 123 -3.23 -3.09 -6.21
N VAL A 124 -4.19 -3.89 -6.67
CA VAL A 124 -5.49 -4.06 -6.00
C VAL A 124 -5.30 -4.58 -4.57
N PHE A 125 -4.33 -5.48 -4.36
CA PHE A 125 -4.08 -6.10 -3.06
C PHE A 125 -3.54 -5.10 -2.02
N PRO A 126 -2.47 -4.32 -2.29
CA PRO A 126 -2.04 -3.23 -1.39
C PRO A 126 -3.12 -2.20 -1.14
N ALA A 127 -3.88 -1.81 -2.17
CA ALA A 127 -4.92 -0.78 -2.03
C ALA A 127 -6.04 -1.23 -1.09
N LEU A 128 -6.44 -2.51 -1.14
CA LEU A 128 -7.40 -3.10 -0.20
C LEU A 128 -6.82 -3.26 1.20
N ASN A 129 -5.56 -3.71 1.30
CA ASN A 129 -4.88 -3.87 2.58
C ASN A 129 -4.80 -2.54 3.34
N GLN A 130 -4.56 -1.42 2.65
CA GLN A 130 -4.47 -0.10 3.25
C GLN A 130 -5.73 0.32 4.02
N ILE A 131 -6.92 -0.11 3.58
CA ILE A 131 -8.18 0.16 4.28
C ILE A 131 -8.27 -0.66 5.58
N ILE A 132 -7.82 -1.92 5.52
CA ILE A 132 -7.73 -2.80 6.69
C ILE A 132 -6.72 -2.23 7.70
N VAL A 133 -5.59 -1.70 7.23
CA VAL A 133 -4.62 -0.98 8.05
C VAL A 133 -5.25 0.24 8.72
N GLY A 134 -6.01 1.05 7.99
CA GLY A 134 -6.74 2.19 8.56
C GLY A 134 -7.72 1.79 9.67
N LEU A 135 -8.41 0.65 9.50
CA LEU A 135 -9.28 0.08 10.53
C LEU A 135 -8.49 -0.39 11.77
N PHE A 136 -7.33 -1.03 11.58
CA PHE A 136 -6.45 -1.43 12.70
C PHE A 136 -5.82 -0.24 13.41
N GLN A 137 -5.51 0.83 12.68
CA GLN A 137 -5.02 2.11 13.20
C GLN A 137 -6.03 2.71 14.18
N LYS A 138 -7.31 2.74 13.77
CA LYS A 138 -8.42 3.21 14.61
C LYS A 138 -8.57 2.36 15.89
N ARG A 139 -8.51 1.03 15.76
CA ARG A 139 -8.68 0.11 16.91
C ARG A 139 -7.45 0.05 17.82
N LEU A 140 -6.39 0.84 17.56
CA LEU A 140 -5.11 0.84 18.30
C LEU A 140 -4.41 -0.54 18.32
N CYS A 141 -4.79 -1.46 17.42
CA CYS A 141 -4.24 -2.81 17.30
C CYS A 141 -3.17 -2.88 16.19
N MET A 142 -2.19 -1.97 16.26
CA MET A 142 -1.07 -1.88 15.30
C MET A 142 -0.15 -3.10 15.33
N GLU A 143 -0.15 -3.85 16.44
CA GLU A 143 0.64 -5.08 16.60
C GLU A 143 0.33 -6.12 15.51
N LYS A 144 -0.93 -6.28 15.11
CA LYS A 144 -1.31 -7.25 14.07
C LYS A 144 -0.87 -6.81 12.67
N ASN A 145 -0.89 -5.51 12.40
CA ASN A 145 -0.42 -4.98 11.11
C ASN A 145 1.11 -5.08 10.97
N ALA A 146 1.84 -4.75 12.03
CA ALA A 146 3.30 -4.86 12.05
C ALA A 146 3.78 -6.31 11.84
N ILE A 147 3.10 -7.29 12.44
CA ILE A 147 3.39 -8.71 12.23
C ILE A 147 3.08 -9.12 10.78
N ALA A 148 1.92 -8.72 10.23
CA ALA A 148 1.55 -9.02 8.85
C ALA A 148 2.54 -8.44 7.82
N GLU A 149 3.00 -7.21 8.03
CA GLU A 149 3.97 -6.56 7.14
C GLU A 149 5.35 -7.26 7.21
N THR A 150 5.78 -7.65 8.40
CA THR A 150 7.06 -8.34 8.61
C THR A 150 7.04 -9.75 7.99
N VAL A 151 5.94 -10.50 8.17
CA VAL A 151 5.75 -11.81 7.53
C VAL A 151 5.65 -11.67 6.01
N GLY A 152 4.94 -10.68 5.50
CA GLY A 152 4.83 -10.42 4.06
C GLY A 152 6.20 -10.15 3.41
N LYS A 153 7.07 -9.37 4.07
CA LYS A 153 8.43 -9.12 3.59
C LYS A 153 9.33 -10.34 3.66
N LEU A 154 9.16 -11.19 4.67
CA LEU A 154 9.88 -12.47 4.78
C LEU A 154 9.50 -13.45 3.65
N ILE A 155 8.20 -13.55 3.32
CA ILE A 155 7.73 -14.38 2.21
C ILE A 155 8.24 -13.84 0.87
N LEU A 156 8.31 -12.53 0.70
CA LEU A 156 8.81 -11.92 -0.54
C LEU A 156 10.33 -12.12 -0.76
N LEU A 157 11.08 -12.41 0.31
CA LEU A 157 12.52 -12.66 0.29
C LEU A 157 12.89 -14.14 0.23
N ALA A 158 11.93 -15.04 0.44
CA ALA A 158 12.11 -16.50 0.37
C ALA A 158 11.83 -17.01 -1.05
#